data_AF-A0A2E3UKF6-F1
#
_entry.id   AF-A0A2E3UKF6-F1
#
_cell.length_a   1.000
_cell.length_b   1.000
_cell.length_c   1.000
_cell.angle_alpha   90.00
_cell.angle_beta   90.00
_cell.angle_gamma   90.00
#
_symmetry.space_group_name_H-M   'P 1'
#
loop_
_entity.id
_entity.type
_entity.pdbx_description
1 polymer ?
#
loop_
_entity_poly.entity_id
_entity_poly.type
_entity_poly.pdbx_seq_one_letter_code
_entity_poly.pdbx_strand_id
1 'polypeptide(L)' 'MTGRKRRAVVTGASTSVGRELARSGVEGGHDVLLCANEAELEQTAVSLRGYGGQAGAKNG' A
#
# COMPACT_ATOMS: atom_id res chain seq x y z
N MET A 1 0.05 -24.05 9.17
CA MET A 1 0.90 -23.49 8.09
C MET A 1 0.72 -21.98 8.04
N THR A 2 1.65 -21.19 8.58
CA THR A 2 1.65 -19.75 8.33
C THR A 2 2.29 -19.52 6.95
N GLY A 3 1.44 -19.42 5.93
CA GLY A 3 1.90 -19.09 4.57
C GLY A 3 2.58 -17.72 4.58
N ARG A 4 3.76 -17.61 3.96
CA ARG A 4 4.52 -16.35 3.91
C ARG A 4 3.73 -15.33 3.08
N LYS A 5 3.16 -14.31 3.73
CA LYS A 5 2.58 -13.16 3.03
C LYS A 5 3.67 -12.46 2.21
N ARG A 6 3.41 -12.24 0.92
CA ARG A 6 4.32 -11.47 0.06
C ARG A 6 4.20 -9.99 0.42
N ARG A 7 5.32 -9.28 0.30
CA ARG A 7 5.40 -7.84 0.57
C ARG A 7 5.70 -7.09 -0.71
N ALA A 8 5.06 -5.94 -0.90
CA ALA A 8 5.31 -5.05 -2.03
C ALA A 8 5.67 -3.64 -1.55
N VAL A 9 6.61 -3.00 -2.22
CA VAL A 9 6.93 -1.57 -2.03
C VAL A 9 6.45 -0.82 -3.25
N VAL A 10 5.63 0.20 -3.04
CA VAL A 10 5.06 1.02 -4.11
C VAL A 10 5.56 2.46 -3.97
N THR A 11 6.42 2.86 -4.90
CA THR A 11 6.92 4.23 -5.01
C THR A 11 5.99 5.08 -5.87
N GLY A 12 5.87 6.37 -5.56
CA GLY A 12 4.91 7.24 -6.25
C GLY A 12 3.46 6.86 -5.94
N ALA A 13 3.22 6.28 -4.76
CA ALA A 13 1.90 5.80 -4.31
C ALA A 13 0.83 6.91 -4.17
N SER A 14 1.25 8.18 -4.21
CA SER A 14 0.39 9.36 -4.28
C SER A 14 -0.24 9.59 -5.66
N THR A 15 0.33 9.00 -6.72
CA THR A 15 -0.14 9.15 -8.10
C THR A 15 -1.21 8.10 -8.45
N SER A 16 -2.00 8.34 -9.50
CA SER A 16 -3.12 7.45 -9.89
C SER A 16 -2.68 6.00 -10.10
N VAL A 17 -1.59 5.77 -10.83
CA VAL A 17 -1.06 4.42 -11.11
C VAL A 17 -0.50 3.78 -9.84
N GLY A 18 0.28 4.53 -9.05
CA GLY A 18 0.82 4.04 -7.79
C GLY A 18 -0.28 3.61 -6.81
N ARG A 19 -1.38 4.38 -6.74
CA ARG A 19 -2.52 4.07 -5.88
C ARG A 19 -3.24 2.79 -6.29
N GLU A 20 -3.49 2.60 -7.59
CA GLU A 20 -4.14 1.37 -8.08
C GLU A 20 -3.25 0.14 -7.93
N LEU A 21 -1.93 0.28 -8.14
CA LEU A 21 -0.97 -0.80 -7.87
C LEU A 21 -0.97 -1.21 -6.39
N ALA A 22 -1.01 -0.23 -5.48
CA ALA A 22 -1.08 -0.50 -4.05
C ALA A 22 -2.40 -1.19 -3.67
N ARG A 23 -3.53 -0.74 -4.20
CA ARG A 23 -4.84 -1.36 -4.00
C ARG A 23 -4.85 -2.81 -4.47
N SER A 24 -4.40 -3.08 -5.69
CA SER A 24 -4.33 -4.45 -6.22
C SER A 24 -3.46 -5.37 -5.35
N GLY A 25 -2.35 -4.86 -4.80
CA GLY A 25 -1.52 -5.61 -3.85
C GLY A 25 -2.26 -5.96 -2.56
N VAL A 26 -2.99 -5.00 -1.99
CA VAL A 26 -3.76 -5.20 -0.77
C VAL A 26 -4.95 -6.15 -0.99
N GLU A 27 -5.68 -6.01 -2.11
CA GLU A 27 -6.75 -6.94 -2.52
C GLU A 27 -6.23 -8.37 -2.75
N GLY A 28 -4.99 -8.50 -3.24
CA GLY A 28 -4.27 -9.78 -3.36
C GLY A 28 -3.76 -10.37 -2.04
N GLY A 29 -4.05 -9.74 -0.89
CA GLY A 29 -3.65 -10.18 0.44
C GLY A 29 -2.17 -9.96 0.75
N HIS A 30 -1.49 -9.09 0.00
CA HIS A 30 -0.10 -8.70 0.28
C HIS A 30 -0.04 -7.59 1.34
N ASP A 31 1.09 -7.53 2.05
CA ASP A 31 1.40 -6.36 2.87
C ASP A 31 2.12 -5.33 1.97
N VAL A 32 1.60 -4.12 1.90
CA VAL A 32 2.09 -3.07 1.00
C VAL A 32 2.71 -1.93 1.81
N LEU A 33 3.90 -1.48 1.40
CA LEU A 33 4.55 -0.26 1.89
C LEU A 33 4.47 0.82 0.82
N LEU A 34 3.81 1.93 1.14
CA LEU A 34 3.68 3.09 0.28
C LEU A 34 4.84 4.05 0.52
N CYS A 35 5.47 4.51 -0.56
CA CYS A 35 6.53 5.50 -0.53
C CYS A 35 6.18 6.67 -1.45
N ALA A 36 6.01 7.85 -0.86
CA ALA A 36 5.75 9.10 -1.55
C ALA A 36 6.12 10.29 -0.62
N ASN A 37 6.07 11.53 -1.12
CA ASN A 37 6.50 12.72 -0.37
C ASN A 37 5.35 13.68 -0.03
N GLU A 38 4.12 13.19 -0.08
CA GLU A 38 2.90 13.96 0.11
C GLU A 38 2.27 13.68 1.48
N ALA A 39 1.69 14.73 2.09
CA ALA A 39 1.03 14.63 3.40
C ALA A 39 -0.16 13.64 3.42
N GLU A 40 -0.77 13.38 2.26
CA GLU A 40 -1.93 12.50 2.08
C GLU A 40 -1.56 11.00 2.07
N LEU A 41 -0.27 10.64 2.12
CA LEU A 41 0.18 9.25 2.02
C LEU A 41 -0.37 8.38 3.15
N GLU A 42 -0.44 8.91 4.37
CA GLU A 42 -0.99 8.19 5.51
C GLU A 42 -2.49 7.94 5.33
N GLN A 43 -3.24 8.92 4.83
CA GLN A 43 -4.67 8.76 4.52
C GLN A 43 -4.89 7.73 3.41
N THR A 44 -3.98 7.69 2.43
CA THR A 44 -3.97 6.65 1.39
C THR A 44 -3.71 5.27 2.00
N ALA A 45 -2.76 5.13 2.92
CA ALA A 45 -2.53 3.85 3.59
C ALA A 45 -3.75 3.41 4.42
N VAL A 46 -4.42 4.33 5.10
CA VAL A 46 -5.65 4.05 5.87
C VAL A 46 -6.78 3.60 4.95
N SER A 47 -7.02 4.28 3.83
CA SER A 47 -8.10 3.91 2.90
C SER A 47 -7.86 2.54 2.28
N LEU A 48 -6.60 2.18 2.00
CA LEU A 48 -6.25 0.89 1.43
C LEU A 48 -6.49 -0.29 2.38
N ARG A 49 -6.42 -0.11 3.71
CA ARG A 49 -6.66 -1.20 4.67
C ARG A 49 -8.08 -1.79 4.57
N GLY A 50 -9.04 -1.06 3.99
CA GLY A 50 -10.39 -1.56 3.74
C GLY A 50 -10.48 -2.69 2.69
N TYR A 51 -9.42 -2.91 1.91
CA TYR A 51 -9.40 -3.86 0.80
C TYR A 51 -8.89 -5.27 1.15
N GLY A 52 -8.68 -5.57 2.44
CA GLY A 52 -8.43 -6.95 2.91
C GLY A 52 -6.96 -7.33 3.16
N GLY A 53 -6.02 -6.40 3.01
CA GLY A 53 -4.60 -6.58 3.33
C GLY A 53 -4.05 -5.45 4.22
N GLN A 54 -2.74 -5.42 4.41
CA GLN A 54 -2.08 -4.38 5.22
C GLN A 54 -1.43 -3.32 4.35
N ALA A 55 -1.54 -2.06 4.77
CA ALA A 55 -0.85 -0.93 4.13
C ALA A 55 -0.18 -0.06 5.20
N GLY A 56 1.11 0.23 5.01
CA GLY A 56 1.89 1.20 5.78
C GLY A 56 2.41 2.32 4.88
N ALA A 57 2.65 3.49 5.44
CA ALA A 57 3.22 4.63 4.72
C ALA A 57 4.63 4.93 5.24
N LYS A 58 5.51 5.34 4.33
CA LYS A 58 6.82 5.90 4.65
C LYS A 58 7.08 7.10 3.76
N ASN A 59 7.17 8.28 4.38
CA ASN A 59 7.63 9.49 3.73
C ASN A 59 9.16 9.46 3.61
N GLY A 60 9.67 9.87 2.45
CA GLY A 60 11.10 10.00 2.15
C GLY A 60 11.67 11.35 2.55
#